data_AF-A0A5C8SY32-F1
#
_entry.id   AF-A0A5C8SY32-F1
#
_cell.length_a   1.000
_cell.length_b   1.000
_cell.length_c   1.000
_cell.angle_alpha   90.00
_cell.angle_beta   90.00
_cell.angle_gamma   90.00
#
_symmetry.space_group_name_H-M   'P 1'
#
loop_
_entity.id
_entity.type
_entity.pdbx_description
1 polymer ?
#
loop_
_entity_poly.entity_id
_entity_poly.type
_entity_poly.pdbx_seq_one_letter_code
_entity_poly.pdbx_strand_id
1 'polypeptide(L)'
;MSVLTRSVLIRAVLISGFGFLYAPILVLVAYSFNASALVTVWGGFSTRWYGVLLADGPLLESAWMSLRVATLSAAIATALGTLAALALARHGRFRGRTLFTGLVTAPMVMPEVITGLSLLLLFVGIGLDRGMGAIVVAHATLGTGFVAVVVAARLRGLDRDLEE
;
A
#
# COMPACT_ATOMS: atom_id res chain seq x y z
N MET A 1 -39.87 -1.15 -8.78
CA MET A 1 -39.01 -2.33 -8.99
C MET A 1 -39.17 -3.26 -7.80
N SER A 2 -39.53 -4.52 -8.00
CA SER A 2 -39.72 -5.45 -6.88
C SER A 2 -38.40 -5.68 -6.13
N VAL A 3 -38.48 -5.95 -4.83
CA VAL A 3 -37.31 -6.23 -3.96
C VAL A 3 -36.44 -7.34 -4.55
N LEU A 4 -37.06 -8.31 -5.23
CA LEU A 4 -36.40 -9.39 -5.95
C LEU A 4 -35.50 -8.86 -7.08
N THR A 5 -36.01 -7.98 -7.96
CA THR A 5 -35.21 -7.38 -9.06
C THR A 5 -34.04 -6.57 -8.53
N ARG A 6 -34.20 -5.84 -7.42
CA ARG A 6 -33.12 -5.09 -6.77
C ARG A 6 -32.03 -6.02 -6.22
N SER A 7 -32.40 -7.13 -5.59
CA SER A 7 -31.42 -8.10 -5.07
C SER A 7 -30.63 -8.83 -6.17
N VAL A 8 -31.29 -9.17 -7.28
CA VAL A 8 -30.65 -9.81 -8.44
C VAL A 8 -29.68 -8.84 -9.11
N LEU A 9 -30.09 -7.58 -9.28
CA LEU A 9 -29.23 -6.54 -9.84
C LEU A 9 -27.97 -6.31 -8.97
N ILE A 10 -28.13 -6.21 -7.65
CA ILE A 10 -27.00 -6.06 -6.73
C ILE A 10 -26.04 -7.25 -6.84
N ARG A 11 -26.56 -8.49 -6.84
CA ARG A 11 -25.72 -9.68 -6.99
C ARG A 11 -25.00 -9.71 -8.33
N ALA A 12 -25.69 -9.36 -9.42
CA ALA A 12 -25.10 -9.30 -10.75
C ALA A 12 -23.95 -8.27 -10.82
N VAL A 13 -24.15 -7.09 -10.25
CA VAL A 13 -23.12 -6.04 -10.17
C VAL A 13 -21.93 -6.47 -9.30
N LEU A 14 -22.18 -7.15 -8.17
CA LEU A 14 -21.10 -7.67 -7.33
C LEU A 14 -20.31 -8.77 -8.06
N ILE A 15 -20.99 -9.73 -8.68
CA ILE A 15 -20.34 -10.83 -9.41
C ILE A 15 -19.55 -10.29 -10.59
N SER A 16 -20.09 -9.35 -11.37
CA SER A 16 -19.36 -8.77 -12.49
C SER A 16 -18.19 -7.91 -12.03
N GLY A 17 -18.36 -7.11 -10.97
CA GLY A 17 -17.29 -6.30 -10.39
C GLY A 17 -16.15 -7.14 -9.85
N PHE A 18 -16.44 -8.14 -9.01
CA PHE A 18 -15.42 -9.06 -8.51
C PHE A 18 -14.83 -9.91 -9.63
N GLY A 19 -15.64 -10.43 -10.55
CA GLY A 19 -15.17 -11.20 -11.70
C GLY A 19 -14.17 -10.40 -12.54
N PHE A 20 -14.49 -9.14 -12.84
CA PHE A 20 -13.60 -8.24 -13.59
C PHE A 20 -12.27 -7.98 -12.87
N LEU A 21 -12.29 -7.74 -11.55
CA LEU A 21 -11.08 -7.48 -10.76
C LEU A 21 -10.19 -8.72 -10.60
N TYR A 22 -10.80 -9.90 -10.39
CA TYR A 22 -10.07 -11.13 -10.12
C TYR A 22 -9.69 -11.91 -11.39
N ALA A 23 -10.38 -11.71 -12.52
CA ALA A 23 -10.07 -12.43 -13.76
C ALA A 23 -8.61 -12.26 -14.22
N PRO A 24 -8.00 -11.07 -14.25
CA PRO A 24 -6.59 -10.92 -14.62
C PRO A 24 -5.63 -11.67 -13.67
N ILE A 25 -5.96 -11.72 -12.38
CA ILE A 25 -5.17 -12.44 -11.37
C ILE A 25 -5.28 -13.95 -11.63
N LEU A 26 -6.47 -14.46 -11.91
CA LEU A 26 -6.67 -15.87 -12.24
C LEU A 26 -5.96 -16.26 -13.55
N VAL A 27 -5.96 -15.37 -14.54
CA VAL A 27 -5.21 -15.56 -15.78
C VAL A 27 -3.71 -15.63 -15.50
N LEU A 28 -3.17 -14.73 -14.66
CA LEU A 28 -1.77 -14.77 -14.24
C LEU A 28 -1.42 -16.09 -13.53
N VAL A 29 -2.29 -16.55 -12.62
CA VAL A 29 -2.13 -17.85 -11.93
C VAL A 29 -2.20 -19.02 -12.92
N ALA A 30 -3.10 -19.00 -13.91
CA ALA A 30 -3.14 -20.05 -14.92
C ALA A 30 -1.84 -20.09 -15.74
N TYR A 31 -1.31 -18.92 -16.12
CA TYR A 31 -0.07 -18.81 -16.89
C TYR A 31 1.18 -19.12 -16.08
N SER A 32 1.17 -19.03 -14.74
CA SER A 32 2.31 -19.48 -13.93
C SER A 32 2.55 -21.00 -14.05
N PHE A 33 1.55 -21.75 -14.51
CA PHE A 33 1.67 -23.17 -14.85
C PHE A 33 2.01 -23.43 -16.34
N ASN A 34 2.35 -22.41 -17.12
CA ASN A 34 2.72 -22.60 -18.53
C ASN A 34 4.19 -23.02 -18.66
N ALA A 35 4.45 -24.13 -19.35
CA ALA A 35 5.81 -24.58 -19.64
C ALA A 35 6.60 -23.63 -20.56
N SER A 36 5.89 -22.82 -21.36
CA SER A 36 6.47 -21.83 -22.27
C SER A 36 6.88 -20.56 -21.53
N ALA A 37 7.99 -19.95 -21.96
CA ALA A 37 8.41 -18.62 -21.52
C ALA A 37 7.61 -17.48 -22.20
N LEU A 38 6.93 -17.77 -23.33
CA LEU A 38 6.03 -16.84 -23.97
C LEU A 38 4.60 -17.08 -23.49
N VAL A 39 3.99 -16.05 -22.89
CA VAL A 39 2.57 -16.05 -22.47
C VAL A 39 1.63 -16.32 -23.65
N THR A 40 2.03 -15.96 -24.87
CA THR A 40 1.24 -16.16 -26.10
C THR A 40 1.24 -17.59 -26.63
N VAL A 41 2.14 -18.46 -26.13
CA VAL A 41 2.27 -19.85 -26.59
C VAL A 41 2.01 -20.78 -25.42
N TRP A 42 0.96 -21.60 -25.52
CA TRP A 42 0.68 -22.61 -24.49
C TRP A 42 1.59 -23.82 -24.68
N GLY A 43 2.58 -23.97 -23.78
CA GLY A 43 3.55 -25.05 -23.82
C GLY A 43 3.13 -26.31 -23.05
N GLY A 44 1.91 -26.34 -22.49
CA GLY A 44 1.45 -27.38 -21.58
C GLY A 44 1.58 -27.01 -20.10
N PHE A 45 0.99 -27.83 -19.23
CA PHE A 45 1.02 -27.63 -17.78
C PHE A 45 2.39 -28.00 -17.20
N SER A 46 2.98 -27.10 -16.41
CA SER A 46 4.29 -27.30 -15.76
C SER A 46 4.43 -26.46 -14.50
N THR A 47 5.10 -27.01 -13.48
CA THR A 47 5.46 -26.28 -12.25
C THR A 47 6.90 -25.76 -12.28
N ARG A 48 7.56 -25.81 -13.44
CA ARG A 48 8.99 -25.44 -13.62
C ARG A 48 9.36 -24.10 -12.99
N TRP A 49 8.55 -23.07 -13.19
CA TRP A 49 8.86 -21.72 -12.72
C TRP A 49 8.93 -21.60 -11.20
N TYR A 50 8.17 -22.43 -10.47
CA TYR A 50 8.28 -22.49 -9.01
C TYR A 50 9.62 -23.09 -8.57
N GLY A 51 10.11 -24.11 -9.27
CA GLY A 51 11.46 -24.66 -9.03
C GLY A 51 12.57 -23.68 -9.35
N VAL A 52 12.45 -22.94 -10.47
CA VAL A 52 13.39 -21.87 -10.85
C VAL A 52 13.40 -20.76 -9.81
N LEU A 53 12.23 -20.31 -9.34
CA LEU A 53 12.10 -19.31 -8.30
C LEU A 53 12.83 -19.72 -7.01
N LEU A 54 12.68 -20.96 -6.57
CA LEU A 54 13.33 -21.46 -5.35
C LEU A 54 14.85 -21.61 -5.50
N ALA A 55 15.35 -21.72 -6.73
CA ALA A 55 16.78 -21.79 -7.02
C ALA A 55 17.42 -20.39 -7.23
N ASP A 56 16.60 -19.34 -7.41
CA ASP A 56 17.06 -17.98 -7.65
C ASP A 56 17.30 -17.24 -6.32
N GLY A 57 18.50 -17.42 -5.77
CA GLY A 57 18.94 -16.79 -4.52
C GLY A 57 18.76 -15.26 -4.50
N PRO A 58 19.25 -14.51 -5.52
CA PRO A 58 19.07 -13.07 -5.61
C PRO A 58 17.59 -12.62 -5.59
N LEU A 59 16.71 -13.35 -6.29
CA LEU A 59 15.28 -13.05 -6.30
C LEU A 59 14.64 -13.30 -4.93
N LEU A 60 15.00 -14.39 -4.26
CA LEU A 60 14.53 -14.69 -2.90
C LEU A 60 15.04 -13.66 -1.87
N GLU A 61 16.30 -13.27 -1.97
CA GLU A 61 16.88 -12.22 -1.11
C GLU A 61 16.17 -10.88 -1.30
N SER A 62 15.88 -10.52 -2.55
CA SER A 62 15.10 -9.32 -2.90
C SER A 62 13.68 -9.39 -2.33
N ALA A 63 13.01 -10.53 -2.42
CA ALA A 63 11.68 -10.73 -1.84
C ALA A 63 11.69 -10.56 -0.32
N TRP A 64 12.73 -11.07 0.34
CA TRP A 64 12.89 -10.94 1.79
C TRP A 64 13.23 -9.50 2.20
N MET A 65 14.05 -8.80 1.42
CA MET A 65 14.30 -7.36 1.58
C MET A 65 12.99 -6.58 1.50
N SER A 66 12.16 -6.82 0.49
CA SER A 66 10.85 -6.18 0.34
C SER A 66 9.94 -6.44 1.54
N LEU A 67 9.88 -7.68 2.04
CA LEU A 67 9.07 -8.02 3.21
C LEU A 67 9.53 -7.29 4.47
N ARG A 68 10.85 -7.25 4.71
CA ARG A 68 11.44 -6.51 5.85
C ARG A 68 11.15 -5.02 5.76
N VAL A 69 11.35 -4.43 4.58
CA VAL A 69 11.04 -3.01 4.31
C VAL A 69 9.57 -2.72 4.56
N ALA A 70 8.66 -3.53 3.99
CA ALA A 70 7.23 -3.35 4.14
C ALA A 70 6.79 -3.43 5.61
N THR A 71 7.30 -4.42 6.35
CA THR A 71 6.93 -4.63 7.76
C THR A 71 7.41 -3.46 8.63
N LEU A 72 8.67 -3.06 8.50
CA LEU A 72 9.23 -1.98 9.32
C LEU A 72 8.60 -0.62 8.97
N SER A 73 8.46 -0.32 7.67
CA SER A 73 7.85 0.92 7.23
C SER A 73 6.39 1.01 7.65
N ALA A 74 5.61 -0.07 7.53
CA ALA A 74 4.23 -0.12 7.98
C ALA A 74 4.11 0.07 9.49
N ALA A 75 4.99 -0.55 10.29
CA ALA A 75 5.00 -0.37 11.74
C ALA A 75 5.27 1.08 12.14
N ILE A 76 6.31 1.70 11.57
CA ILE A 76 6.68 3.09 11.82
C ILE A 76 5.56 4.04 11.37
N ALA A 77 5.05 3.85 10.15
CA ALA A 77 3.96 4.65 9.60
C ALA A 77 2.69 4.54 10.43
N THR A 78 2.37 3.35 10.93
CA THR A 78 1.19 3.13 11.76
C THR A 78 1.33 3.86 13.09
N ALA A 79 2.47 3.74 13.75
CA ALA A 79 2.72 4.41 15.03
C ALA A 79 2.69 5.94 14.87
N LEU A 80 3.50 6.49 13.97
CA LEU A 80 3.59 7.94 13.76
C LEU A 80 2.30 8.53 13.18
N GLY A 81 1.68 7.83 12.24
CA GLY A 81 0.42 8.25 11.61
C GLY A 81 -0.73 8.26 12.59
N THR A 82 -0.81 7.29 13.50
CA THR A 82 -1.82 7.27 14.56
C THR A 82 -1.65 8.43 15.53
N LEU A 83 -0.41 8.75 15.93
CA LEU A 83 -0.12 9.92 16.77
C LEU A 83 -0.53 11.22 16.06
N ALA A 84 -0.20 11.36 14.78
CA ALA A 84 -0.61 12.51 13.97
C ALA A 84 -2.14 12.59 13.83
N ALA A 85 -2.82 11.45 13.65
CA ALA A 85 -4.27 11.38 13.58
C ALA A 85 -4.95 11.83 14.87
N LEU A 86 -4.44 11.39 16.03
CA LEU A 86 -4.94 11.81 17.35
C LEU A 86 -4.80 13.32 17.53
N ALA A 87 -3.64 13.89 17.18
CA ALA A 87 -3.42 15.33 17.22
C ALA A 87 -4.41 16.09 16.30
N LEU A 88 -4.67 15.57 15.10
CA LEU A 88 -5.57 16.21 14.13
C LEU A 88 -7.06 16.04 14.49
N ALA A 89 -7.45 14.91 15.06
CA ALA A 89 -8.85 14.55 15.32
C ALA A 89 -9.35 14.98 16.71
N ARG A 90 -8.48 14.98 17.74
CA ARG A 90 -8.89 15.18 19.15
C ARG A 90 -8.39 16.48 19.76
N HIS A 91 -7.17 16.92 19.45
CA HIS A 91 -6.56 18.10 20.10
C HIS A 91 -7.15 19.49 19.69
N GLY A 92 -8.17 19.53 18.83
CA GLY A 92 -8.83 20.80 18.47
C GLY A 92 -7.90 21.80 17.77
N ARG A 93 -7.89 23.07 18.21
CA ARG A 93 -7.09 24.15 17.60
C ARG A 93 -5.75 24.29 18.34
N PHE A 94 -4.64 24.01 17.66
CA PHE A 94 -3.28 24.28 18.17
C PHE A 94 -2.50 25.18 17.20
N ARG A 95 -1.48 25.89 17.71
CA ARG A 95 -0.62 26.78 16.90
C ARG A 95 0.12 25.95 15.85
N GLY A 96 0.02 26.35 14.57
CA GLY A 96 0.64 25.61 13.46
C GLY A 96 -0.18 24.45 12.88
N ARG A 97 -1.43 24.24 13.32
CA ARG A 97 -2.31 23.16 12.83
C ARG A 97 -2.44 23.11 11.30
N THR A 98 -2.57 24.26 10.63
CA THR A 98 -2.70 24.31 9.17
C THR A 98 -1.44 23.78 8.48
N LEU A 99 -0.25 24.20 8.94
CA LEU A 99 1.02 23.71 8.42
C LEU A 99 1.17 22.21 8.69
N PHE A 100 0.90 21.76 9.92
CA PHE A 100 0.97 20.34 10.27
C PHE A 100 0.03 19.49 9.41
N THR A 101 -1.22 19.94 9.22
CA THR A 101 -2.18 19.25 8.33
C THR A 101 -1.62 19.18 6.91
N GLY A 102 -1.11 20.30 6.38
CA GLY A 102 -0.49 20.35 5.06
C GLY A 102 0.67 19.38 4.92
N LEU A 103 1.58 19.30 5.90
CA LEU A 103 2.72 18.37 5.89
C LEU A 103 2.27 16.91 5.90
N VAL A 104 1.25 16.58 6.69
CA VAL A 104 0.71 15.21 6.77
C VAL A 104 0.02 14.80 5.47
N THR A 105 -0.70 15.72 4.81
CA THR A 105 -1.45 15.42 3.58
C THR A 105 -0.66 15.62 2.30
N ALA A 106 0.45 16.37 2.33
CA ALA A 106 1.25 16.69 1.15
C ALA A 106 1.67 15.45 0.34
N PRO A 107 2.17 14.36 0.96
CA PRO A 107 2.57 13.17 0.21
C PRO A 107 1.46 12.52 -0.60
N MET A 108 0.19 12.72 -0.23
CA MET A 108 -0.95 12.10 -0.92
C MET A 108 -1.33 12.83 -2.21
N VAL A 109 -0.90 14.09 -2.36
CA VAL A 109 -1.19 14.93 -3.54
C VAL A 109 0.01 14.98 -4.47
N MET A 110 1.22 14.75 -3.95
CA MET A 110 2.44 14.75 -4.75
C MET A 110 2.52 13.49 -5.63
N PRO A 111 3.01 13.60 -6.88
CA PRO A 111 3.30 12.42 -7.69
C PRO A 111 4.41 11.58 -7.06
N GLU A 112 4.17 10.28 -6.91
CA GLU A 112 5.08 9.35 -6.22
C GLU A 112 6.50 9.35 -6.79
N VAL A 113 6.62 9.46 -8.12
CA VAL A 113 7.91 9.52 -8.82
C VAL A 113 8.71 10.76 -8.40
N ILE A 114 8.04 11.92 -8.27
CA ILE A 114 8.69 13.17 -7.86
C ILE A 114 9.14 13.05 -6.41
N THR A 115 8.26 12.60 -5.51
CA THR A 115 8.60 12.45 -4.09
C THR A 115 9.73 11.44 -3.87
N GLY A 116 9.73 10.33 -4.60
CA GLY A 116 10.79 9.34 -4.56
C GLY A 116 12.14 9.91 -5.00
N LEU A 117 12.18 10.64 -6.11
CA LEU A 117 13.41 11.29 -6.58
C LEU A 117 13.89 12.37 -5.61
N SER A 118 13.00 13.20 -5.07
CA SER A 118 13.36 14.23 -4.09
C SER A 118 13.96 13.64 -2.81
N LEU A 119 13.39 12.55 -2.29
CA LEU A 119 13.93 11.86 -1.12
C LEU A 119 15.29 11.21 -1.42
N LEU A 120 15.46 10.62 -2.61
CA LEU A 120 16.75 10.09 -3.03
C LEU A 120 17.83 11.18 -3.07
N LEU A 121 17.52 12.34 -3.68
CA LEU A 121 18.44 13.48 -3.74
C LEU A 121 18.74 14.04 -2.35
N LEU A 122 17.74 14.09 -1.46
CA LEU A 122 17.93 14.47 -0.07
C LEU A 122 18.90 13.52 0.65
N PHE A 123 18.68 12.21 0.55
CA PHE A 123 19.54 11.21 1.19
C PHE A 123 20.97 11.29 0.68
N VAL A 124 21.16 11.42 -0.63
CA VAL A 124 22.49 11.63 -1.21
C VAL A 124 23.12 12.94 -0.70
N GLY A 125 22.35 14.03 -0.65
CA GLY A 125 22.82 15.34 -0.19
C GLY A 125 23.26 15.38 1.27
N ILE A 126 22.63 14.58 2.13
CA ILE A 126 23.01 14.47 3.55
C ILE A 126 24.02 13.32 3.82
N GLY A 127 24.50 12.64 2.78
CA GLY A 127 25.45 11.52 2.90
C GLY A 127 24.85 10.23 3.47
N LEU A 128 23.53 10.06 3.39
CA LEU A 128 22.84 8.85 3.85
C LEU A 128 22.88 7.76 2.77
N ASP A 129 23.32 6.56 3.17
CA ASP A 129 23.47 5.42 2.26
C ASP A 129 22.14 4.98 1.65
N ARG A 130 22.20 4.59 0.37
CA ARG A 130 21.05 4.11 -0.44
C ARG A 130 20.66 2.66 -0.13
N GLY A 131 20.73 2.28 1.14
CA GLY A 131 20.42 0.94 1.63
C GLY A 131 18.98 0.80 2.12
N MET A 132 18.70 -0.35 2.75
CA MET A 132 17.40 -0.66 3.34
C MET A 132 16.85 0.46 4.23
N GLY A 133 17.70 1.12 5.03
CA GLY A 133 17.29 2.20 5.92
C GLY A 133 16.67 3.39 5.18
N ALA A 134 17.29 3.83 4.07
CA ALA A 134 16.75 4.89 3.22
C ALA A 134 15.36 4.53 2.68
N ILE A 135 15.22 3.28 2.23
CA ILE A 135 13.96 2.77 1.67
C ILE A 135 12.87 2.74 2.76
N VAL A 136 13.20 2.25 3.96
CA VAL A 136 12.28 2.21 5.10
C VAL A 136 11.83 3.61 5.49
N VAL A 137 12.76 4.57 5.62
CA VAL A 137 12.42 5.96 5.99
C VAL A 137 11.54 6.60 4.92
N ALA A 138 11.85 6.42 3.64
CA ALA A 138 11.04 6.94 2.54
C ALA A 138 9.61 6.37 2.56
N HIS A 139 9.47 5.05 2.62
CA HIS A 139 8.14 4.41 2.66
C HIS A 139 7.37 4.76 3.93
N ALA A 140 8.03 4.81 5.09
CA ALA A 140 7.40 5.19 6.35
C ALA A 140 6.89 6.64 6.31
N THR A 141 7.64 7.55 5.69
CA THR A 141 7.25 8.96 5.54
C THR A 141 5.98 9.09 4.72
N LEU A 142 5.92 8.41 3.56
CA LEU A 142 4.72 8.38 2.72
C LEU A 142 3.55 7.73 3.45
N GLY A 143 3.78 6.56 4.05
CA GLY A 143 2.76 5.79 4.76
C GLY A 143 2.17 6.51 5.97
N THR A 144 2.98 7.31 6.68
CA THR A 144 2.53 8.10 7.85
C THR A 144 1.38 9.03 7.47
N GLY A 145 1.45 9.69 6.30
CA GLY A 145 0.39 10.55 5.80
C GLY A 145 -0.91 9.80 5.52
N PHE A 146 -0.82 8.67 4.82
CA PHE A 146 -1.97 7.79 4.54
C PHE A 146 -2.61 7.27 5.83
N VAL A 147 -1.83 6.74 6.76
CA VAL A 147 -2.32 6.26 8.05
C VAL A 147 -3.00 7.39 8.80
N ALA A 148 -2.37 8.57 8.89
CA ALA A 148 -2.91 9.69 9.64
C ALA A 148 -4.29 10.11 9.14
N VAL A 149 -4.47 10.17 7.81
CA VAL A 149 -5.77 10.52 7.21
C VAL A 149 -6.82 9.45 7.46
N VAL A 150 -6.48 8.17 7.25
CA VAL A 150 -7.41 7.05 7.45
C VAL A 150 -7.83 6.93 8.91
N VAL A 151 -6.88 6.96 9.84
CA VAL A 151 -7.14 6.86 11.28
C VAL A 151 -7.92 8.08 11.77
N ALA A 152 -7.57 9.30 11.34
CA ALA A 152 -8.32 10.49 11.74
C ALA A 152 -9.77 10.46 11.23
N ALA A 153 -10.00 9.95 10.02
CA ALA A 153 -11.36 9.77 9.49
C ALA A 153 -12.18 8.78 10.33
N ARG A 154 -11.56 7.70 10.81
CA ARG A 154 -12.20 6.73 11.71
C ARG A 154 -12.47 7.30 13.10
N LEU A 155 -11.51 8.01 13.70
CA LEU A 155 -11.67 8.64 15.01
C LEU A 155 -12.80 9.70 15.01
N ARG A 156 -12.99 10.45 13.92
CA ARG A 156 -14.09 11.42 13.82
C ARG A 156 -15.49 10.77 13.81
N GLY A 157 -15.59 9.51 13.39
CA GLY A 157 -16.84 8.76 13.42
C GLY A 157 -17.11 8.04 14.75
N LEU A 158 -16.14 8.03 15.67
CA LEU A 158 -16.31 7.46 17.01
C LEU A 158 -17.00 8.47 17.92
N ASP A 159 -18.00 8.03 18.67
CA ASP A 159 -18.70 8.86 19.63
C ASP A 159 -17.75 9.32 20.73
N ARG A 160 -17.83 10.58 21.11
CA ARG A 160 -16.91 11.19 22.10
C ARG A 160 -17.24 10.72 23.51
N ASP A 161 -18.49 10.33 23.76
CA ASP A 161 -18.98 9.85 25.06
C ASP A 161 -18.36 8.49 25.45
N LEU A 162 -17.69 7.78 24.53
CA LEU A 162 -16.94 6.55 24.82
C LEU A 162 -15.52 6.81 25.35
N GLU A 163 -15.05 8.07 25.31
CA GLU A 163 -13.72 8.48 25.77
C GLU A 163 -13.76 9.14 27.18
N GLU A 164 -14.95 9.45 27.69
CA GLU A 164 -15.22 9.99 29.05
C GLU A 164 -15.62 8.86 30.02
#